data_AF-A0A6C1PKC1-F1
#
_entry.id   AF-A0A6C1PKC1-F1
#
_cell.length_a   1.000
_cell.length_b   1.000
_cell.length_c   1.000
_cell.angle_alpha   90.00
_cell.angle_beta   90.00
_cell.angle_gamma   90.00
#
_symmetry.space_group_name_H-M   'P 1'
#
loop_
_entity.id
_entity.type
_entity.pdbx_description
1 polymer ?
#
loop_
_entity_poly.entity_id
_entity_poly.type
_entity_poly.pdbx_seq_one_letter_code
_entity_poly.pdbx_strand_id
1 'polypeptide(L)'
;MFTGVGVGILGVDARGPSEPSAMDLAVGGVRMSTAYETEMKVWVDDWAAVEAALRARATFRGQFVKEDRYFRSADPTLAPPRGPTFRIRTEGGTATVTFKEKSRERGVEFNVEREFVVDDVDAFVHLVGVLGYVDDIAKRKSGFGFDVGDLHVELVRVDGVGEFIEVESVSTDGERPGRDAAAARIRDLLSSLPVDLARVEERPYTQMLREGADPVSRPRP
;
A
#
# COMPACT_ATOMS: atom_id res chain seq x y z
N MET A 1 -57.67 -38.00 -7.22
CA MET A 1 -57.15 -38.95 -6.21
C MET A 1 -55.95 -39.64 -6.88
N PHE A 2 -54.70 -39.22 -6.57
CA PHE A 2 -53.77 -39.86 -5.62
C PHE A 2 -53.56 -41.35 -5.98
N THR A 3 -52.37 -41.90 -6.25
CA THR A 3 -50.95 -41.70 -5.82
C THR A 3 -50.03 -42.43 -6.84
N GLY A 4 -48.80 -42.00 -7.18
CA GLY A 4 -47.52 -42.16 -6.43
C GLY A 4 -46.93 -43.58 -6.61
N VAL A 5 -45.65 -43.86 -6.90
CA VAL A 5 -44.38 -43.18 -6.62
C VAL A 5 -43.27 -43.71 -7.56
N GLY A 6 -42.42 -42.82 -8.07
CA GLY A 6 -41.15 -43.11 -8.73
C GLY A 6 -39.95 -42.71 -7.88
N VAL A 7 -38.86 -43.45 -8.04
CA VAL A 7 -37.55 -43.35 -7.39
C VAL A 7 -36.86 -42.02 -7.72
N GLY A 8 -36.22 -41.37 -6.74
CA GLY A 8 -35.46 -40.14 -6.95
C GLY A 8 -34.31 -39.99 -5.94
N ILE A 9 -33.11 -39.90 -6.48
CA ILE A 9 -31.79 -39.91 -5.85
C ILE A 9 -31.56 -38.55 -5.16
N LEU A 10 -31.17 -38.54 -3.88
CA LEU A 10 -30.76 -37.30 -3.20
C LEU A 10 -29.34 -36.91 -3.65
N GLY A 11 -29.25 -35.76 -4.33
CA GLY A 11 -28.02 -35.05 -4.61
C GLY A 11 -27.46 -34.38 -3.36
N VAL A 12 -26.14 -34.47 -3.23
CA VAL A 12 -25.32 -33.81 -2.21
C VAL A 12 -25.17 -32.33 -2.59
N ASP A 13 -25.70 -31.44 -1.76
CA ASP A 13 -25.53 -29.98 -1.88
C ASP A 13 -24.13 -29.60 -1.36
N ALA A 14 -23.23 -29.27 -2.29
CA ALA A 14 -21.88 -28.79 -2.00
C ALA A 14 -21.90 -27.28 -1.79
N ARG A 15 -22.21 -26.86 -0.55
CA ARG A 15 -21.90 -25.51 -0.07
C ARG A 15 -20.69 -25.59 0.84
N GLY A 16 -19.53 -25.29 0.27
CA GLY A 16 -18.30 -25.06 1.03
C GLY A 16 -18.46 -23.86 1.96
N PRO A 17 -17.72 -23.81 3.09
CA PRO A 17 -17.85 -22.73 4.04
C PRO A 17 -17.42 -21.41 3.40
N SER A 18 -18.30 -20.41 3.52
CA SER A 18 -18.02 -19.01 3.21
C SER A 18 -16.82 -18.52 4.03
N GLU A 19 -15.83 -17.93 3.37
CA GLU A 19 -14.70 -17.29 4.06
C GLU A 19 -15.20 -16.20 5.02
N PRO A 20 -14.58 -16.04 6.20
CA PRO A 20 -15.01 -15.04 7.17
C PRO A 20 -14.69 -13.62 6.68
N SER A 21 -15.71 -12.76 6.74
CA SER A 21 -15.63 -11.31 6.62
C SER A 21 -14.59 -10.74 7.60
N ALA A 22 -13.83 -9.73 7.16
CA ALA A 22 -12.76 -9.09 7.91
C ALA A 22 -13.21 -8.68 9.33
N MET A 23 -12.87 -9.51 10.32
CA MET A 23 -13.02 -9.20 11.74
C MET A 23 -11.67 -8.72 12.28
N ASP A 24 -11.69 -7.62 13.04
CA ASP A 24 -10.63 -7.24 13.99
C ASP A 24 -10.36 -8.45 14.91
N LEU A 25 -9.33 -9.23 14.62
CA LEU A 25 -8.88 -10.30 15.51
C LEU A 25 -8.07 -9.69 16.65
N ALA A 26 -8.77 -9.21 17.67
CA ALA A 26 -8.16 -8.81 18.93
C ALA A 26 -7.74 -10.06 19.72
N VAL A 27 -6.55 -10.59 19.45
CA VAL A 27 -5.89 -11.56 20.34
C VAL A 27 -4.97 -10.77 21.27
N GLY A 28 -5.29 -10.72 22.57
CA GLY A 28 -4.36 -10.23 23.59
C GLY A 28 -4.03 -8.73 23.58
N GLY A 29 -4.90 -7.87 23.03
CA GLY A 29 -4.74 -6.41 23.08
C GLY A 29 -3.93 -5.80 21.93
N VAL A 30 -3.38 -6.61 21.04
CA VAL A 30 -2.77 -6.15 19.80
C VAL A 30 -3.87 -5.88 18.77
N ARG A 31 -3.99 -4.64 18.29
CA ARG A 31 -4.88 -4.29 17.18
C ARG A 31 -4.12 -4.47 15.88
N MET A 32 -4.57 -5.41 15.07
CA MET A 32 -4.11 -5.62 13.71
C MET A 32 -5.23 -5.21 12.77
N SER A 33 -4.96 -4.25 11.88
CA SER A 33 -5.92 -3.84 10.85
C SER A 33 -5.58 -4.50 9.52
N THR A 34 -6.61 -4.95 8.80
CA THR A 34 -6.50 -5.28 7.37
C THR A 34 -7.12 -4.15 6.57
N ALA A 35 -6.38 -3.62 5.61
CA ALA A 35 -6.84 -2.54 4.74
C ALA A 35 -6.59 -2.90 3.27
N TYR A 36 -7.51 -2.49 2.41
CA TYR A 36 -7.37 -2.55 0.96
C TYR A 36 -7.08 -1.15 0.44
N GLU A 37 -5.92 -0.97 -0.16
CA GLU A 37 -5.51 0.31 -0.72
C GLU A 37 -5.54 0.25 -2.24
N THR A 38 -6.06 1.31 -2.84
CA THR A 38 -5.89 1.61 -4.26
C THR A 38 -5.02 2.86 -4.36
N GLU A 39 -3.85 2.77 -4.99
CA GLU A 39 -2.84 3.84 -5.01
C GLU A 39 -2.39 4.14 -6.44
N MET A 40 -2.13 5.42 -6.74
CA MET A 40 -1.31 5.84 -7.87
C MET A 40 -0.21 6.78 -7.43
N LYS A 41 0.95 6.63 -8.08
CA LYS A 41 2.13 7.46 -7.87
C LYS A 41 2.53 8.12 -9.19
N VAL A 42 2.75 9.43 -9.17
CA VAL A 42 3.14 10.21 -10.36
C VAL A 42 4.36 11.05 -10.03
N TRP A 43 5.31 11.15 -10.96
CA TRP A 43 6.44 12.07 -10.85
C TRP A 43 5.95 13.53 -10.81
N VAL A 44 6.62 14.37 -10.01
CA VAL A 44 6.33 15.81 -9.92
C VAL A 44 7.52 16.60 -10.47
N ASP A 45 7.25 17.42 -11.49
CA ASP A 45 8.26 18.30 -12.10
C ASP A 45 8.27 19.70 -11.52
N ASP A 46 7.09 20.21 -11.14
CA ASP A 46 6.92 21.51 -10.49
C ASP A 46 6.24 21.33 -9.14
N TRP A 47 7.05 21.10 -8.11
CA TRP A 47 6.60 20.94 -6.73
C TRP A 47 5.72 22.11 -6.27
N ALA A 48 6.13 23.35 -6.58
CA ALA A 48 5.45 24.54 -6.09
C ALA A 48 4.05 24.67 -6.72
N ALA A 49 3.92 24.37 -8.01
CA ALA A 49 2.63 24.38 -8.69
C ALA A 49 1.67 23.30 -8.13
N VAL A 50 2.15 22.08 -7.90
CA VAL A 50 1.34 21.00 -7.32
C VAL A 50 0.94 21.33 -5.88
N GLU A 51 1.88 21.82 -5.06
CA GLU A 51 1.58 22.23 -3.69
C GLU A 51 0.52 23.34 -3.66
N ALA A 52 0.69 24.39 -4.46
CA ALA A 52 -0.27 25.50 -4.54
C ALA A 52 -1.66 25.01 -4.98
N ALA A 53 -1.71 24.10 -5.96
CA ALA A 53 -2.95 23.49 -6.43
C ALA A 53 -3.67 22.69 -5.34
N LEU A 54 -2.93 21.90 -4.54
CA LEU A 54 -3.48 21.15 -3.41
C LEU A 54 -3.93 22.07 -2.28
N ARG A 55 -3.12 23.05 -1.88
CA ARG A 55 -3.44 24.04 -0.83
C ARG A 55 -4.73 24.80 -1.11
N ALA A 56 -5.06 25.02 -2.38
CA ALA A 56 -6.26 25.74 -2.77
C ALA A 56 -7.56 24.92 -2.67
N ARG A 57 -7.49 23.58 -2.64
CA ARG A 57 -8.67 22.71 -2.80
C ARG A 57 -8.76 21.50 -1.87
N ALA A 58 -7.69 21.19 -1.13
CA ALA A 58 -7.57 20.02 -0.28
C ALA A 58 -7.44 20.42 1.20
N THR A 59 -7.82 19.50 2.10
CA THR A 59 -7.61 19.69 3.54
C THR A 59 -6.18 19.34 3.90
N PHE A 60 -5.37 20.32 4.31
CA PHE A 60 -3.99 20.07 4.72
C PHE A 60 -3.93 19.30 6.05
N ARG A 61 -3.17 18.20 6.08
CA ARG A 61 -2.98 17.34 7.26
C ARG A 61 -1.70 17.63 8.04
N GLY A 62 -0.68 18.15 7.38
CA GLY A 62 0.58 18.47 8.03
C GLY A 62 1.79 18.11 7.19
N GLN A 63 2.96 18.36 7.77
CA GLN A 63 4.23 17.83 7.27
C GLN A 63 4.50 16.47 7.88
N PHE A 64 5.19 15.60 7.16
CA PHE A 64 5.62 14.30 7.67
C PHE A 64 7.08 14.00 7.32
N VAL A 65 7.69 13.15 8.14
CA VAL A 65 8.93 12.43 7.84
C VAL A 65 8.69 10.98 8.23
N LYS A 66 8.92 10.07 7.28
CA LYS A 66 8.72 8.63 7.42
C LYS A 66 10.04 7.93 7.15
N GLU A 67 10.47 7.11 8.11
CA GLU A 67 11.68 6.29 8.00
C GLU A 67 11.29 4.81 7.95
N ASP A 68 11.56 4.18 6.83
CA ASP A 68 11.12 2.82 6.50
C ASP A 68 12.36 1.89 6.46
N ARG A 69 12.36 0.85 7.30
CA ARG A 69 13.31 -0.28 7.23
C ARG A 69 12.59 -1.49 6.68
N TYR A 70 13.04 -2.00 5.54
CA TYR A 70 12.48 -3.17 4.90
C TYR A 70 13.30 -4.41 5.23
N PHE A 71 12.60 -5.52 5.44
CA PHE A 71 13.19 -6.80 5.81
C PHE A 71 12.78 -7.87 4.80
N ARG A 72 13.68 -8.81 4.54
CA ARG A 72 13.42 -9.97 3.67
C ARG A 72 13.83 -11.26 4.37
N SER A 73 13.19 -12.36 3.97
CA SER A 73 13.66 -13.69 4.35
C SER A 73 15.07 -13.93 3.81
N ALA A 74 15.96 -14.47 4.65
CA ALA A 74 17.24 -15.02 4.20
C ALA A 74 17.06 -16.35 3.45
N ASP A 75 15.98 -17.08 3.74
CA ASP A 75 15.59 -18.27 2.98
C ASP A 75 14.93 -17.85 1.65
N PRO A 76 15.55 -18.16 0.50
CA PRO A 76 15.04 -17.79 -0.81
C PRO A 76 13.73 -18.50 -1.18
N THR A 77 13.37 -19.59 -0.49
CA THR A 77 12.10 -20.31 -0.71
C THR A 77 10.91 -19.62 -0.03
N LEU A 78 11.18 -18.82 1.00
CA LEU A 78 10.19 -18.03 1.75
C LEU A 78 10.17 -16.55 1.33
N ALA A 79 11.18 -16.11 0.56
CA ALA A 79 11.25 -14.76 0.06
C ALA A 79 10.18 -14.55 -1.04
N PRO A 80 9.35 -13.49 -0.97
CA PRO A 80 8.46 -13.14 -2.06
C PRO A 80 9.29 -12.95 -3.35
N PRO A 81 8.79 -13.38 -4.53
CA PRO A 81 9.52 -13.22 -5.80
C PRO A 81 9.84 -11.75 -6.12
N ARG A 82 9.09 -10.81 -5.52
CA ARG A 82 9.16 -9.38 -5.81
C ARG A 82 9.04 -8.54 -4.54
N GLY A 83 10.10 -8.49 -3.75
CA GLY A 83 10.28 -7.44 -2.73
C GLY A 83 10.44 -7.94 -1.30
N PRO A 84 10.59 -6.99 -0.35
CA PRO A 84 10.71 -7.30 1.07
C PRO A 84 9.44 -7.95 1.62
N THR A 85 9.60 -8.78 2.65
CA THR A 85 8.51 -9.49 3.30
C THR A 85 7.66 -8.56 4.17
N PHE A 86 8.30 -7.65 4.89
CA PHE A 86 7.63 -6.64 5.70
C PHE A 86 8.52 -5.40 5.84
N ARG A 87 7.96 -4.38 6.47
CA ARG A 87 8.64 -3.13 6.79
C ARG A 87 8.33 -2.72 8.22
N ILE A 88 9.31 -2.13 8.89
CA ILE A 88 9.11 -1.31 10.09
C ILE A 88 9.21 0.16 9.68
N ARG A 89 8.16 0.95 9.93
CA ARG A 89 8.14 2.41 9.75
C ARG A 89 8.24 3.09 11.09
N THR A 90 9.08 4.11 11.21
CA THR A 90 9.03 5.07 12.31
C THR A 90 8.50 6.41 11.80
N GLU A 91 7.48 6.93 12.49
CA GLU A 91 6.85 8.22 12.19
C GLU A 91 6.25 8.80 13.47
N GLY A 92 6.58 10.06 13.79
CA GLY A 92 5.98 10.75 14.94
C GLY A 92 6.23 10.06 16.30
N GLY A 93 7.29 9.25 16.42
CA GLY A 93 7.59 8.46 17.62
C GLY A 93 6.87 7.11 17.70
N THR A 94 6.01 6.79 16.74
CA THR A 94 5.36 5.48 16.63
C THR A 94 6.13 4.59 15.68
N ALA A 95 6.29 3.32 16.03
CA ALA A 95 6.85 2.30 15.16
C ALA A 95 5.77 1.31 14.73
N THR A 96 5.66 1.10 13.43
CA THR A 96 4.58 0.33 12.82
C THR A 96 5.15 -0.71 11.87
N VAL A 97 4.69 -1.95 12.01
CA VAL A 97 5.06 -3.06 11.14
C VAL A 97 3.97 -3.25 10.09
N THR A 98 4.36 -3.25 8.82
CA THR A 98 3.45 -3.46 7.69
C THR A 98 3.94 -4.63 6.82
N PHE A 99 3.05 -5.53 6.43
CA PHE A 99 3.28 -6.50 5.37
C PHE A 99 2.16 -6.39 4.32
N LYS A 100 2.56 -6.44 3.04
CA LYS A 100 1.71 -6.04 1.92
C LYS A 100 1.63 -7.17 0.90
N GLU A 101 0.42 -7.52 0.48
CA GLU A 101 0.20 -8.29 -0.75
C GLU A 101 -0.15 -7.32 -1.88
N LYS A 102 0.62 -7.34 -2.96
CA LYS A 102 0.53 -6.35 -4.03
C LYS A 102 0.04 -6.94 -5.32
N SER A 103 -0.90 -6.27 -5.97
CA SER A 103 -1.22 -6.46 -7.39
C SER A 103 -1.25 -5.11 -8.12
N ARG A 104 -1.15 -5.14 -9.44
CA ARG A 104 -1.15 -3.92 -10.27
C ARG A 104 -1.97 -4.13 -11.52
N GLU A 105 -2.68 -3.08 -11.92
CA GLU A 105 -3.41 -3.04 -13.19
C GLU A 105 -3.43 -1.60 -13.73
N ARG A 106 -2.91 -1.39 -14.95
CA ARG A 106 -2.99 -0.11 -15.70
C ARG A 106 -2.54 1.11 -14.88
N GLY A 107 -1.32 1.08 -14.33
CA GLY A 107 -0.77 2.18 -13.54
C GLY A 107 -1.31 2.33 -12.11
N VAL A 108 -2.22 1.44 -11.68
CA VAL A 108 -2.82 1.45 -10.34
C VAL A 108 -2.25 0.31 -9.52
N GLU A 109 -1.83 0.59 -8.30
CA GLU A 109 -1.41 -0.38 -7.31
C GLU A 109 -2.60 -0.73 -6.40
N PHE A 110 -2.85 -2.03 -6.22
CA PHE A 110 -3.82 -2.54 -5.26
C PHE A 110 -3.09 -3.32 -4.18
N ASN A 111 -3.20 -2.87 -2.93
CA ASN A 111 -2.53 -3.50 -1.80
C ASN A 111 -3.54 -4.09 -0.83
N VAL A 112 -3.22 -5.27 -0.29
CA VAL A 112 -3.79 -5.77 0.96
C VAL A 112 -2.74 -5.57 2.03
N GLU A 113 -2.99 -4.62 2.91
CA GLU A 113 -2.09 -4.20 3.98
C GLU A 113 -2.51 -4.88 5.27
N ARG A 114 -1.54 -5.37 6.01
CA ARG A 114 -1.74 -5.80 7.38
C ARG A 114 -0.73 -5.07 8.25
N GLU A 115 -1.24 -4.38 9.26
CA GLU A 115 -0.48 -3.41 10.02
C GLU A 115 -0.74 -3.52 11.53
N PHE A 116 0.33 -3.38 12.31
CA PHE A 116 0.28 -3.32 13.78
C PHE A 116 1.43 -2.48 14.35
N VAL A 117 1.23 -1.93 15.54
CA VAL A 117 2.23 -1.12 16.26
C VAL A 117 3.15 -2.03 17.08
N VAL A 118 4.43 -1.65 17.19
CA VAL A 118 5.40 -2.27 18.08
C VAL A 118 5.96 -1.23 19.06
N ASP A 119 5.94 -1.55 20.35
CA ASP A 119 6.41 -0.65 21.40
C ASP A 119 7.94 -0.71 21.58
N ASP A 120 8.56 -1.84 21.22
CA ASP A 120 10.01 -2.06 21.25
C ASP A 120 10.50 -2.60 19.90
N VAL A 121 11.06 -1.69 19.11
CA VAL A 121 11.59 -2.00 17.77
C VAL A 121 12.78 -2.96 17.85
N ASP A 122 13.65 -2.80 18.83
CA ASP A 122 14.87 -3.60 18.93
C ASP A 122 14.55 -5.05 19.31
N ALA A 123 13.60 -5.26 20.23
CA ALA A 123 13.09 -6.58 20.55
C ALA A 123 12.41 -7.24 19.35
N PHE A 124 11.60 -6.50 18.59
CA PHE A 124 10.97 -7.02 17.37
C PHE A 124 11.99 -7.37 16.29
N VAL A 125 12.98 -6.50 16.04
CA VAL A 125 14.08 -6.75 15.10
C VAL A 125 14.90 -7.97 15.52
N HIS A 126 15.16 -8.15 16.82
CA HIS A 126 15.85 -9.35 17.31
C HIS A 126 15.03 -10.62 17.04
N LEU A 127 13.73 -10.60 17.34
CA LEU A 127 12.82 -11.73 17.10
C LEU A 127 12.81 -12.15 15.62
N VAL A 128 12.58 -11.21 14.70
CA VAL A 128 12.55 -11.52 13.26
C VAL A 128 13.92 -11.96 12.75
N GLY A 129 15.01 -11.46 13.34
CA GLY A 129 16.37 -11.95 13.07
C GLY A 129 16.54 -13.43 13.41
N VAL A 130 16.03 -13.87 14.57
CA VAL A 130 16.03 -15.29 14.96
C VAL A 130 15.18 -16.13 14.02
N LEU A 131 14.09 -15.57 13.47
CA LEU A 131 13.24 -16.22 12.47
C LEU A 131 13.85 -16.21 11.05
N GLY A 132 15.06 -15.68 10.86
CA GLY A 132 15.78 -15.69 9.59
C GLY A 132 15.48 -14.52 8.67
N TYR A 133 14.93 -13.42 9.18
CA TYR A 133 14.78 -12.17 8.43
C TYR A 133 15.99 -11.26 8.61
N VAL A 134 16.36 -10.58 7.53
CA VAL A 134 17.50 -9.65 7.50
C VAL A 134 17.08 -8.29 6.98
N ASP A 135 17.76 -7.23 7.43
CA ASP A 135 17.63 -5.90 6.83
C ASP A 135 17.95 -5.98 5.33
N ASP A 136 17.13 -5.30 4.52
CA ASP A 136 17.23 -5.32 3.07
C ASP A 136 17.49 -3.92 2.50
N ILE A 137 16.60 -2.98 2.79
CA ILE A 137 16.71 -1.61 2.27
C ILE A 137 16.08 -0.60 3.23
N ALA A 138 16.69 0.57 3.32
CA ALA A 138 16.13 1.72 4.03
C ALA A 138 15.57 2.73 3.04
N LYS A 139 14.44 3.35 3.38
CA LYS A 139 13.84 4.44 2.63
C LYS A 139 13.44 5.55 3.59
N ARG A 140 13.83 6.77 3.28
CA ARG A 140 13.36 7.97 3.97
C ARG A 140 12.55 8.81 3.00
N LYS A 141 11.36 9.24 3.44
CA LYS A 141 10.51 10.15 2.67
C LYS A 141 9.95 11.25 3.55
N SER A 142 9.80 12.45 2.98
CA SER A 142 9.26 13.62 3.67
C SER A 142 8.41 14.45 2.73
N GLY A 143 7.40 15.14 3.27
CA GLY A 143 6.49 15.89 2.43
C GLY A 143 5.30 16.44 3.18
N PHE A 144 4.21 16.61 2.44
CA PHE A 144 2.96 17.18 2.91
C PHE A 144 1.81 16.20 2.68
N GLY A 145 0.98 16.00 3.71
CA GLY A 145 -0.26 15.24 3.62
C GLY A 145 -1.47 16.14 3.38
N PHE A 146 -2.40 15.68 2.56
CA PHE A 146 -3.67 16.33 2.27
C PHE A 146 -4.80 15.31 2.12
N ASP A 147 -6.04 15.77 2.29
CA ASP A 147 -7.23 14.99 1.93
C ASP A 147 -8.10 15.70 0.89
N VAL A 148 -8.64 14.92 -0.04
CA VAL A 148 -9.67 15.35 -0.99
C VAL A 148 -10.80 14.32 -0.96
N GLY A 149 -11.86 14.62 -0.21
CA GLY A 149 -12.94 13.66 0.03
C GLY A 149 -12.44 12.45 0.82
N ASP A 150 -12.56 11.26 0.25
CA ASP A 150 -12.09 9.98 0.79
C ASP A 150 -10.67 9.60 0.32
N LEU A 151 -10.00 10.48 -0.44
CA LEU A 151 -8.65 10.25 -0.94
C LEU A 151 -7.62 10.89 -0.02
N HIS A 152 -6.57 10.13 0.31
CA HIS A 152 -5.37 10.65 0.95
C HIS A 152 -4.34 10.97 -0.13
N VAL A 153 -3.70 12.13 0.00
CA VAL A 153 -2.73 12.65 -0.96
C VAL A 153 -1.44 13.00 -0.23
N GLU A 154 -0.32 12.50 -0.73
CA GLU A 154 1.00 12.90 -0.29
C GLU A 154 1.76 13.57 -1.43
N LEU A 155 2.15 14.83 -1.23
CA LEU A 155 3.19 15.46 -2.05
C LEU A 155 4.52 15.19 -1.36
N VAL A 156 5.36 14.35 -1.96
CA VAL A 156 6.42 13.64 -1.25
C VAL A 156 7.75 13.64 -1.99
N ARG A 157 8.83 13.88 -1.24
CA ARG A 157 10.21 13.69 -1.68
C ARG A 157 10.76 12.44 -1.04
N VAL A 158 11.34 11.56 -1.86
CA VAL A 158 12.02 10.33 -1.43
C VAL A 158 13.51 10.51 -1.63
N ASP A 159 14.27 10.34 -0.54
CA ASP A 159 15.73 10.51 -0.56
C ASP A 159 16.38 9.55 -1.55
N GLY A 160 17.26 10.07 -2.40
CA GLY A 160 17.93 9.29 -3.45
C GLY A 160 17.08 8.95 -4.67
N VAL A 161 15.79 9.30 -4.71
CA VAL A 161 14.90 9.01 -5.85
C VAL A 161 14.39 10.29 -6.51
N GLY A 162 13.67 11.15 -5.78
CA GLY A 162 13.06 12.35 -6.34
C GLY A 162 11.70 12.71 -5.73
N GLU A 163 10.89 13.43 -6.50
CA GLU A 163 9.64 14.05 -6.05
C GLU A 163 8.43 13.45 -6.76
N PHE A 164 7.37 13.23 -5.98
CA PHE A 164 6.19 12.50 -6.39
C PHE A 164 4.93 13.07 -5.75
N ILE A 165 3.80 12.77 -6.36
CA ILE A 165 2.50 12.77 -5.70
C ILE A 165 2.04 11.31 -5.59
N GLU A 166 1.67 10.89 -4.37
CA GLU A 166 0.97 9.64 -4.09
C GLU A 166 -0.49 9.99 -3.80
N VAL A 167 -1.44 9.28 -4.40
CA VAL A 167 -2.87 9.40 -4.10
C VAL A 167 -3.41 8.02 -3.83
N GLU A 168 -4.03 7.83 -2.68
CA GLU A 168 -4.57 6.55 -2.24
C GLU A 168 -6.02 6.67 -1.78
N SER A 169 -6.74 5.55 -1.88
CA SER A 169 -8.03 5.33 -1.25
C SER A 169 -7.95 4.06 -0.42
N VAL A 170 -8.35 4.15 0.84
CA VAL A 170 -8.31 3.04 1.81
C VAL A 170 -9.73 2.52 2.04
N SER A 171 -9.90 1.21 1.99
CA SER A 171 -11.17 0.52 2.19
C SER A 171 -11.00 -0.70 3.10
N THR A 172 -12.03 -1.06 3.85
CA THR A 172 -12.11 -2.35 4.55
C THR A 172 -12.69 -3.47 3.67
N ASP A 173 -13.22 -3.11 2.50
CA ASP A 173 -13.74 -4.01 1.49
C ASP A 173 -12.82 -4.01 0.25
N GLY A 174 -12.38 -5.19 -0.13
CA GLY A 174 -11.48 -5.44 -1.24
C GLY A 174 -12.16 -5.80 -2.55
N GLU A 175 -13.48 -5.69 -2.68
CA GLU A 175 -14.19 -6.04 -3.90
C GLU A 175 -13.80 -5.20 -5.13
N ARG A 176 -13.79 -5.84 -6.31
CA ARG A 176 -13.38 -5.21 -7.58
C ARG A 176 -14.17 -3.93 -7.92
N PRO A 177 -15.51 -3.88 -7.80
CA PRO A 177 -16.24 -2.65 -8.10
C PRO A 177 -15.79 -1.45 -7.25
N GLY A 178 -15.48 -1.68 -5.97
CA GLY A 178 -14.92 -0.66 -5.08
C GLY A 178 -13.55 -0.18 -5.53
N ARG A 179 -12.66 -1.12 -5.89
CA ARG A 179 -11.32 -0.84 -6.44
C ARG A 179 -11.37 -0.01 -7.73
N ASP A 180 -12.23 -0.40 -8.68
CA ASP A 180 -12.36 0.29 -9.96
C ASP A 180 -12.90 1.73 -9.77
N ALA A 181 -13.85 1.91 -8.85
CA ALA A 181 -14.38 3.23 -8.50
C ALA A 181 -13.33 4.10 -7.81
N ALA A 182 -12.53 3.53 -6.90
CA ALA A 182 -11.41 4.24 -6.25
C ALA A 182 -10.37 4.69 -7.28
N ALA A 183 -9.96 3.79 -8.17
CA ALA A 183 -9.01 4.10 -9.25
C ALA A 183 -9.52 5.20 -10.19
N ALA A 184 -10.83 5.26 -10.47
CA ALA A 184 -11.43 6.34 -11.24
C ALA A 184 -11.32 7.69 -10.50
N ARG A 185 -11.71 7.75 -9.22
CA ARG A 185 -11.59 8.98 -8.40
C ARG A 185 -10.15 9.49 -8.32
N ILE A 186 -9.18 8.58 -8.17
CA ILE A 186 -7.76 8.92 -8.14
C ILE A 186 -7.31 9.54 -9.47
N ARG A 187 -7.68 8.94 -10.60
CA ARG A 187 -7.37 9.48 -11.93
C ARG A 187 -8.02 10.85 -12.17
N ASP A 188 -9.27 11.03 -11.75
CA ASP A 188 -9.96 12.30 -11.87
C ASP A 188 -9.27 13.40 -11.06
N LEU A 189 -8.87 13.09 -9.82
CA LEU A 189 -8.09 14.02 -8.99
C LEU A 189 -6.76 14.37 -9.65
N LEU A 190 -5.97 13.38 -10.07
CA LEU A 190 -4.67 13.62 -10.71
C LEU A 190 -4.80 14.43 -12.00
N SER A 191 -5.82 14.17 -12.82
CA SER A 191 -6.10 14.93 -14.06
C SER A 191 -6.42 16.40 -13.81
N SER A 192 -6.85 16.74 -12.59
CA SER A 192 -7.14 18.12 -12.19
C SER A 192 -5.92 18.87 -11.63
N LEU A 193 -4.81 18.15 -11.37
CA LEU A 193 -3.59 18.69 -10.79
C LEU A 193 -2.53 18.95 -11.88
N PRO A 194 -1.56 19.84 -11.65
CA PRO A 194 -0.49 20.12 -12.61
C PRO A 194 0.56 19.00 -12.60
N VAL A 195 0.16 17.79 -12.97
CA VAL A 195 1.01 16.59 -13.11
C VAL A 195 0.75 15.92 -14.45
N ASP A 196 1.76 15.25 -15.01
CA ASP A 196 1.63 14.52 -16.25
C ASP A 196 1.28 13.05 -15.98
N LEU A 197 0.07 12.62 -16.36
CA LEU A 197 -0.37 11.23 -16.22
C LEU A 197 0.42 10.25 -17.10
N ALA A 198 1.15 10.71 -18.13
CA ALA A 198 2.10 9.86 -18.84
C ALA A 198 3.31 9.48 -17.98
N ARG A 199 3.51 10.16 -16.84
CA ARG A 199 4.60 9.92 -15.88
C ARG A 199 4.15 9.20 -14.61
N VAL A 200 3.09 8.39 -14.71
CA VAL A 200 2.74 7.43 -13.66
C VAL A 200 3.92 6.47 -13.44
N GLU A 201 4.33 6.31 -12.19
CA GLU A 201 5.46 5.48 -11.78
C GLU A 201 4.97 4.20 -11.12
N GLU A 202 5.01 3.11 -11.87
CA GLU A 202 4.57 1.80 -11.42
C GLU A 202 5.59 1.09 -10.51
N ARG A 203 6.87 1.47 -10.58
CA ARG A 203 7.90 0.85 -9.74
C ARG A 203 7.66 1.22 -8.27
N PRO A 204 7.76 0.27 -7.34
CA PRO A 204 7.83 0.61 -5.92
C PRO A 204 9.16 1.30 -5.63
N TYR A 205 9.20 2.21 -4.65
CA TYR A 205 10.44 2.92 -4.30
C TYR A 205 11.59 1.99 -3.93
N THR A 206 11.33 0.81 -3.36
CA THR A 206 12.38 -0.17 -3.08
C THR A 206 13.08 -0.66 -4.35
N GLN A 207 12.34 -0.79 -5.45
CA GLN A 207 12.93 -1.09 -6.75
C GLN A 207 13.69 0.13 -7.26
N MET A 208 13.09 1.32 -7.22
CA MET A 208 13.72 2.56 -7.70
C MET A 208 15.00 2.92 -6.94
N LEU A 209 15.08 2.63 -5.64
CA LEU A 209 16.28 2.85 -4.83
C LEU A 209 17.39 1.86 -5.19
N ARG A 210 17.04 0.60 -5.45
CA ARG A 210 18.01 -0.41 -5.94
C ARG A 210 18.51 -0.05 -7.34
N GLU A 211 17.64 0.48 -8.19
CA GLU A 211 17.97 0.96 -9.54
C GLU A 211 18.68 2.32 -9.53
N GLY A 212 18.38 3.19 -8.56
CA GLY A 212 18.95 4.54 -8.40
C GLY A 212 20.38 4.53 -7.87
N ALA A 213 20.87 3.36 -7.45
CA ALA A 213 22.30 3.07 -7.42
C ALA A 213 22.94 3.07 -8.82
N ASP A 214 22.13 3.24 -9.89
CA ASP A 214 22.53 3.26 -11.30
C ASP A 214 21.97 4.52 -12.02
N PRO A 215 22.82 5.47 -12.48
CA PRO A 215 22.42 6.80 -12.95
C PRO A 215 21.65 6.87 -14.30
N VAL A 216 21.31 5.75 -14.92
CA VAL A 216 20.70 5.68 -16.27
C VAL A 216 19.16 5.73 -16.25
N SER A 217 18.53 5.60 -15.09
CA SER A 217 17.09 5.28 -14.96
C SER A 217 16.14 6.48 -14.78
N ARG A 218 16.63 7.73 -14.78
CA ARG A 218 15.76 8.91 -14.77
C ARG A 218 15.12 9.09 -16.16
N PRO A 219 13.79 9.12 -16.28
CA PRO A 219 13.15 9.64 -17.50
C PRO A 219 13.67 11.08 -17.70
N ARG A 220 14.27 11.36 -18.85
CA ARG A 220 14.70 12.72 -19.17
C ARG A 220 13.46 13.58 -19.47
N PRO A 221 13.49 14.88 -19.11
CA PRO A 221 12.44 15.82 -19.49
C PRO A 221 12.26 15.89 -21.01
#